data_AF-A0A832B8C1-F1
#
_entry.id   AF-A0A832B8C1-F1
#
_cell.length_a   1.000
_cell.length_b   1.000
_cell.length_c   1.000
_cell.angle_alpha   90.00
_cell.angle_beta   90.00
_cell.angle_gamma   90.00
#
_symmetry.space_group_name_H-M   'P 1'
#
loop_
_entity.id
_entity.type
_entity.pdbx_description
1 polymer ?
#
loop_
_entity_poly.entity_id
_entity_poly.type
_entity_poly.pdbx_seq_one_letter_code
_entity_poly.pdbx_strand_id
1 'polypeptide(L)'
;MTNHSSASGALTAEDLSSLRAAFEAEPRNRTALNAITKSPLKSVALNRRAVVRLNHTFSHMVPAGAATAQNSSGRCWMFAGLNTFRMAAAKNMNLEDFELSQNYTFFWDKVERSNYFLESVLATLDEPTDGRLVSWLMANPVQDGGQWDMFVNLVRKYGVVPKEVMPETESSSSSGTLNDRLNWKLREFACDLRRAHASGASADTLRSRKSKMMQDVYRIVAIHLGEPPTEFLWQWRDKDKVFHRDGVITPHDFLRNHVPVDLDAMVCLIHCPTDQTPFNRLYTIDYLGNVVGGDIVRYLNVECSVMKQAAIEQIKEERPVWFGCDVGKEFDRDLGLMDPELFDYEGIYGFGFGMNKA
;
A
#
# COMPACT_ATOMS: atom_id res chain seq x y z
N MET A 1 28.76 10.91 26.27
CA MET A 1 27.97 11.84 25.44
C MET A 1 28.74 13.13 25.32
N THR A 2 29.41 13.36 24.19
CA THR A 2 30.05 14.65 23.88
C THR A 2 29.00 15.52 23.19
N ASN A 3 28.62 16.61 23.84
CA ASN A 3 27.66 17.56 23.28
C ASN A 3 28.34 18.29 22.11
N HIS A 4 27.87 18.08 20.89
CA HIS A 4 28.48 18.62 19.65
C HIS A 4 28.17 20.11 19.40
N SER A 5 27.77 20.89 20.40
CA SER A 5 27.44 22.31 20.19
C SER A 5 28.73 23.15 20.11
N SER A 6 29.25 23.37 18.92
CA SER A 6 30.17 24.49 18.69
C SER A 6 29.38 25.79 18.59
N ALA A 7 29.80 26.82 19.31
CA ALA A 7 29.16 28.14 19.29
C ALA A 7 29.15 28.79 17.89
N SER A 8 30.01 28.33 16.97
CA SER A 8 30.16 28.84 15.61
C SER A 8 28.97 28.54 14.67
N GLY A 9 28.07 27.62 15.05
CA GLY A 9 26.86 27.31 14.28
C GLY A 9 25.58 27.87 14.90
N ALA A 10 25.68 28.61 16.01
CA ALA A 10 24.52 29.16 16.68
C ALA A 10 24.00 30.41 15.96
N LEU A 11 22.68 30.54 15.82
CA LEU A 11 22.05 31.77 15.34
C LEU A 11 22.27 32.88 16.37
N THR A 12 22.91 33.96 15.96
CA THR A 12 23.14 35.14 16.79
C THR A 12 21.95 36.10 16.77
N ALA A 13 21.94 37.07 17.68
CA ALA A 13 20.94 38.13 17.66
C ALA A 13 21.04 39.00 16.38
N GLU A 14 22.24 39.21 15.85
CA GLU A 14 22.43 39.90 14.58
C GLU A 14 21.88 39.12 13.39
N ASP A 15 22.06 37.79 13.35
CA ASP A 15 21.49 36.92 12.31
C ASP A 15 19.97 37.02 12.31
N LEU A 16 19.35 36.90 13.48
CA LEU A 16 17.89 36.98 13.62
C LEU A 16 17.34 38.35 13.21
N SER A 17 18.04 39.43 13.55
CA SER A 17 17.68 40.78 13.11
C SER A 17 17.74 40.92 11.59
N SER A 18 18.79 40.38 10.97
CA SER A 18 18.98 40.40 9.51
C SER A 18 17.91 39.57 8.78
N LEU A 19 17.57 38.39 9.30
CA LEU A 19 16.49 37.55 8.76
C LEU A 19 15.13 38.27 8.83
N ARG A 20 14.85 38.97 9.93
CA ARG A 20 13.61 39.75 10.07
C ARG A 20 13.58 40.93 9.10
N ALA A 21 14.68 41.65 8.95
CA ALA A 21 14.77 42.76 8.00
C ALA A 21 14.55 42.28 6.56
N ALA A 22 15.16 41.15 6.16
CA ALA A 22 14.95 40.54 4.85
C ALA A 22 13.49 40.10 4.64
N PHE A 23 12.84 39.56 5.67
CA PHE A 23 11.43 39.19 5.61
C PHE A 23 10.52 40.40 5.38
N GLU A 24 10.70 41.47 6.17
CA GLU A 24 9.88 42.69 6.11
C GLU A 24 10.10 43.51 4.83
N ALA A 25 11.28 43.39 4.20
CA ALA A 25 11.62 44.10 2.96
C ALA A 25 10.82 43.62 1.73
N GLU A 26 10.24 42.42 1.78
CA GLU A 26 9.49 41.80 0.68
C GLU A 26 7.97 41.85 0.97
N PRO A 27 7.20 42.72 0.27
CA PRO A 27 5.76 42.84 0.49
C PRO A 27 4.96 41.55 0.29
N ARG A 28 5.43 40.63 -0.58
CA ARG A 28 4.81 39.31 -0.75
C ARG A 28 4.78 38.55 0.58
N ASN A 29 5.86 38.62 1.37
CA ASN A 29 5.98 37.88 2.63
C ASN A 29 4.88 38.27 3.62
N ARG A 30 4.57 39.57 3.74
CA ARG A 30 3.48 40.04 4.60
C ARG A 30 2.10 39.59 4.11
N THR A 31 1.90 39.58 2.79
CA THR A 31 0.64 39.10 2.18
C THR A 31 0.46 37.60 2.41
N ALA A 32 1.50 36.82 2.13
CA ALA A 32 1.53 35.38 2.38
C ALA A 32 1.35 35.06 3.88
N LEU A 33 2.02 35.79 4.77
CA LEU A 33 1.87 35.65 6.22
C LEU A 33 0.40 35.80 6.64
N ASN A 34 -0.26 36.87 6.22
CA ASN A 34 -1.67 37.12 6.58
C ASN A 34 -2.62 36.04 6.04
N ALA A 35 -2.37 35.54 4.83
CA ALA A 35 -3.20 34.48 4.24
C ALA A 35 -3.00 33.13 4.92
N ILE A 36 -1.74 32.70 5.08
CA ILE A 36 -1.35 31.36 5.54
C ILE A 36 -1.55 31.20 7.06
N THR A 37 -1.41 32.27 7.85
CA THR A 37 -1.70 32.20 9.29
C THR A 37 -3.18 32.03 9.60
N LYS A 38 -4.06 32.27 8.62
CA LYS A 38 -5.52 32.11 8.77
C LYS A 38 -6.11 30.96 7.97
N SER A 39 -5.41 30.46 6.95
CA SER A 39 -5.93 29.50 5.97
C SER A 39 -4.93 28.38 5.67
N PRO A 40 -5.39 27.16 5.34
CA PRO A 40 -4.49 26.08 4.92
C PRO A 40 -3.68 26.47 3.68
N LEU A 41 -2.40 26.09 3.66
CA LEU A 41 -1.49 26.41 2.55
C LEU A 41 -2.03 25.98 1.18
N LYS A 42 -2.49 24.72 1.05
CA LYS A 42 -3.02 24.20 -0.22
C LYS A 42 -4.22 25.00 -0.74
N SER A 43 -5.08 25.49 0.15
CA SER A 43 -6.24 26.30 -0.23
C SER A 43 -5.83 27.67 -0.78
N VAL A 44 -4.77 28.27 -0.23
CA VAL A 44 -4.23 29.55 -0.69
C VAL A 44 -3.39 29.36 -1.96
N ALA A 45 -2.64 28.28 -2.04
CA ALA A 45 -1.73 27.97 -3.16
C ALA A 45 -2.45 27.42 -4.39
N LEU A 46 -3.72 27.02 -4.30
CA LEU A 46 -4.43 26.36 -5.38
C LEU A 46 -4.39 27.21 -6.67
N ASN A 47 -3.75 26.68 -7.69
CA ASN A 47 -3.60 27.33 -8.99
C ASN A 47 -4.91 27.19 -9.78
N ARG A 48 -5.72 28.26 -9.79
CA ARG A 48 -7.00 28.26 -10.49
C ARG A 48 -6.88 27.96 -11.98
N ARG A 49 -5.77 28.32 -12.63
CA ARG A 49 -5.55 28.01 -14.06
C ARG A 49 -5.35 26.52 -14.29
N ALA A 50 -4.59 25.84 -13.42
CA ALA A 50 -4.43 24.39 -13.47
C ALA A 50 -5.79 23.69 -13.28
N VAL A 51 -6.59 24.12 -12.30
CA VAL A 51 -7.93 23.57 -12.04
C VAL A 51 -8.86 23.69 -13.26
N VAL A 52 -8.84 24.84 -13.95
CA VAL A 52 -9.70 25.06 -15.14
C VAL A 52 -9.23 24.25 -16.36
N ARG A 53 -7.92 24.03 -16.49
CA ARG A 53 -7.34 23.26 -17.60
C ARG A 53 -7.62 21.76 -17.49
N LEU A 54 -7.66 21.23 -16.26
CA LEU A 54 -7.89 19.81 -16.00
C LEU A 54 -9.37 19.48 -16.22
N ASN A 55 -9.64 18.51 -17.09
CA ASN A 55 -10.99 18.01 -17.35
C ASN A 55 -11.05 16.49 -17.12
N HIS A 56 -12.22 15.99 -16.76
CA HIS A 56 -12.48 14.56 -16.56
C HIS A 56 -13.09 13.91 -17.82
N THR A 57 -12.75 14.41 -19.01
CA THR A 57 -13.22 13.84 -20.29
C THR A 57 -12.05 13.19 -21.01
N PHE A 58 -12.11 11.87 -21.15
CA PHE A 58 -11.03 11.08 -21.72
C PHE A 58 -11.50 10.41 -23.02
N SER A 59 -10.60 10.32 -24.02
CA SER A 59 -10.92 9.70 -25.32
C SER A 59 -11.12 8.19 -25.24
N HIS A 60 -10.49 7.54 -24.25
CA HIS A 60 -10.62 6.12 -23.96
C HIS A 60 -10.91 5.99 -22.46
N MET A 61 -12.01 5.31 -22.11
CA MET A 61 -12.37 5.04 -20.72
C MET A 61 -12.70 3.57 -20.56
N VAL A 62 -12.09 2.96 -19.55
CA VAL A 62 -12.41 1.59 -19.17
C VAL A 62 -13.72 1.61 -18.37
N PRO A 63 -14.71 0.77 -18.70
CA PRO A 63 -15.93 0.65 -17.89
C PRO A 63 -15.59 0.29 -16.45
N ALA A 64 -16.09 1.06 -15.49
CA ALA A 64 -15.84 0.85 -14.06
C ALA A 64 -17.17 0.88 -13.28
N GLY A 65 -17.28 0.00 -12.29
CA GLY A 65 -18.39 -0.02 -11.34
C GLY A 65 -18.25 1.06 -10.26
N ALA A 66 -19.10 0.98 -9.22
CA ALA A 66 -19.09 1.95 -8.13
C ALA A 66 -17.74 1.99 -7.39
N ALA A 67 -17.37 3.16 -6.88
CA ALA A 67 -16.13 3.33 -6.12
C ALA A 67 -16.16 2.52 -4.82
N THR A 68 -15.04 1.88 -4.50
CA THR A 68 -14.83 1.11 -3.28
C THR A 68 -14.15 1.95 -2.20
N ALA A 69 -14.46 1.73 -0.92
CA ALA A 69 -13.88 2.49 0.20
C ALA A 69 -13.07 1.59 1.15
N GLN A 70 -11.77 1.87 1.28
CA GLN A 70 -10.88 1.18 2.24
C GLN A 70 -10.93 1.74 3.66
N ASN A 71 -11.56 2.91 3.84
CA ASN A 71 -11.68 3.63 5.11
C ASN A 71 -10.31 3.87 5.77
N SER A 72 -10.23 3.75 7.10
CA SER A 72 -9.04 4.00 7.91
C SER A 72 -8.11 2.77 7.95
N SER A 73 -7.75 2.27 6.76
CA SER A 73 -6.82 1.15 6.60
C SER A 73 -5.85 1.40 5.44
N GLY A 74 -4.68 0.78 5.46
CA GLY A 74 -3.66 0.90 4.42
C GLY A 74 -3.78 -0.13 3.29
N ARG A 75 -5.00 -0.50 2.91
CA ARG A 75 -5.30 -1.62 1.98
C ARG A 75 -5.39 -1.23 0.50
N CYS A 76 -4.95 -0.02 0.13
CA CYS A 76 -5.09 0.51 -1.24
C CYS A 76 -4.63 -0.44 -2.34
N TRP A 77 -3.53 -1.14 -2.13
CA TRP A 77 -2.97 -2.13 -3.05
C TRP A 77 -3.91 -3.32 -3.29
N MET A 78 -4.59 -3.82 -2.25
CA MET A 78 -5.59 -4.89 -2.35
C MET A 78 -6.86 -4.40 -3.04
N PHE A 79 -7.34 -3.21 -2.67
CA PHE A 79 -8.50 -2.60 -3.32
C PHE A 79 -8.25 -2.38 -4.82
N ALA A 80 -7.10 -1.82 -5.18
CA ALA A 80 -6.72 -1.63 -6.57
C ALA A 80 -6.58 -2.96 -7.32
N GLY A 81 -5.97 -3.99 -6.71
CA GLY A 81 -5.86 -5.32 -7.32
C GLY A 81 -7.21 -6.00 -7.51
N LEU A 82 -8.07 -5.98 -6.51
CA LEU A 82 -9.42 -6.55 -6.60
C LEU A 82 -10.34 -5.73 -7.51
N ASN A 83 -10.09 -4.41 -7.67
CA ASN A 83 -10.81 -3.58 -8.63
C ASN A 83 -10.52 -3.97 -10.07
N THR A 84 -9.30 -4.44 -10.39
CA THR A 84 -9.04 -4.98 -11.73
C THR A 84 -9.76 -6.31 -11.94
N PHE A 85 -9.83 -7.15 -10.91
CA PHE A 85 -10.42 -8.50 -11.00
C PHE A 85 -11.96 -8.47 -11.01
N ARG A 86 -12.58 -7.61 -10.20
CA ARG A 86 -14.04 -7.53 -10.11
C ARG A 86 -14.66 -7.09 -11.43
N MET A 87 -13.94 -6.34 -12.28
CA MET A 87 -14.40 -5.98 -13.62
C MET A 87 -14.45 -7.19 -14.55
N ALA A 88 -13.43 -8.05 -14.52
CA ALA A 88 -13.44 -9.32 -15.25
C ALA A 88 -14.59 -10.20 -14.75
N ALA A 89 -14.78 -10.25 -13.43
CA ALA A 89 -15.85 -11.03 -12.80
C ALA A 89 -17.25 -10.51 -13.15
N ALA A 90 -17.47 -9.20 -13.08
CA ALA A 90 -18.74 -8.57 -13.43
C ALA A 90 -19.08 -8.79 -14.92
N LYS A 91 -18.09 -8.68 -15.80
CA LYS A 91 -18.27 -9.00 -17.23
C LYS A 91 -18.63 -10.47 -17.44
N ASN A 92 -17.92 -11.39 -16.79
CA ASN A 92 -18.14 -12.83 -16.91
C ASN A 92 -19.51 -13.28 -16.37
N MET A 93 -19.95 -12.70 -15.25
CA MET A 93 -21.23 -13.01 -14.59
C MET A 93 -22.40 -12.12 -15.05
N ASN A 94 -22.17 -11.20 -15.99
CA ASN A 94 -23.15 -10.23 -16.49
C ASN A 94 -23.78 -9.35 -15.38
N LEU A 95 -22.96 -8.89 -14.43
CA LEU A 95 -23.36 -8.05 -13.29
C LEU A 95 -23.19 -6.55 -13.61
N GLU A 96 -24.07 -5.72 -13.05
CA GLU A 96 -23.95 -4.25 -13.12
C GLU A 96 -22.91 -3.71 -12.13
N ASP A 97 -22.93 -4.22 -10.90
CA ASP A 97 -21.94 -3.90 -9.86
C ASP A 97 -21.59 -5.17 -9.08
N PHE A 98 -20.32 -5.28 -8.68
CA PHE A 98 -19.79 -6.43 -7.97
C PHE A 98 -18.53 -6.04 -7.20
N GLU A 99 -18.37 -6.61 -6.01
CA GLU A 99 -17.15 -6.48 -5.22
C GLU A 99 -16.64 -7.85 -4.76
N LEU A 100 -15.33 -8.01 -4.81
CA LEU A 100 -14.62 -9.08 -4.13
C LEU A 100 -14.30 -8.66 -2.70
N SER A 101 -14.23 -9.61 -1.78
CA SER A 101 -13.92 -9.33 -0.37
C SER A 101 -12.47 -8.88 -0.21
N GLN A 102 -12.29 -7.61 0.11
CA GLN A 102 -10.98 -7.07 0.49
C GLN A 102 -10.59 -7.53 1.90
N ASN A 103 -11.57 -7.79 2.78
CA ASN A 103 -11.34 -8.37 4.11
C ASN A 103 -10.74 -9.79 4.02
N TYR A 104 -11.17 -10.62 3.05
CA TYR A 104 -10.63 -11.96 2.83
C TYR A 104 -9.12 -11.94 2.51
N THR A 105 -8.71 -11.09 1.56
CA THR A 105 -7.28 -10.92 1.26
C THR A 105 -6.51 -10.29 2.42
N PHE A 106 -7.16 -9.39 3.18
CA PHE A 106 -6.56 -8.75 4.35
C PHE A 106 -6.29 -9.72 5.49
N PHE A 107 -7.23 -10.62 5.78
CA PHE A 107 -7.07 -11.69 6.74
C PHE A 107 -5.82 -12.51 6.44
N TRP A 108 -5.72 -13.03 5.22
CA TRP A 108 -4.62 -13.90 4.84
C TRP A 108 -3.28 -13.16 4.80
N ASP A 109 -3.25 -11.89 4.37
CA ASP A 109 -2.01 -11.08 4.44
C ASP A 109 -1.52 -10.92 5.87
N LYS A 110 -2.41 -10.65 6.84
CA LYS A 110 -2.00 -10.48 8.24
C LYS A 110 -1.42 -11.75 8.84
N VAL A 111 -2.03 -12.90 8.56
CA VAL A 111 -1.52 -14.20 9.03
C VAL A 111 -0.19 -14.52 8.36
N GLU A 112 -0.10 -14.42 7.04
CA GLU A 112 1.10 -14.76 6.29
C GLU A 112 2.27 -13.84 6.60
N ARG A 113 2.03 -12.53 6.66
CA ARG A 113 3.07 -11.56 6.99
C ARG A 113 3.59 -11.72 8.41
N SER A 114 2.72 -12.09 9.37
CA SER A 114 3.15 -12.44 10.72
C SER A 114 4.10 -13.65 10.70
N ASN A 115 3.77 -14.69 9.92
CA ASN A 115 4.62 -15.85 9.72
C ASN A 115 5.95 -15.46 9.05
N TYR A 116 5.91 -14.63 7.99
CA TYR A 116 7.08 -14.12 7.28
C TYR A 116 8.02 -13.30 8.17
N PHE A 117 7.46 -12.46 9.04
CA PHE A 117 8.23 -11.75 10.04
C PHE A 117 8.94 -12.72 11.01
N LEU A 118 8.24 -13.73 11.54
CA LEU A 118 8.86 -14.71 12.43
C LEU A 118 9.93 -15.56 11.71
N GLU A 119 9.76 -15.88 10.43
CA GLU A 119 10.82 -16.48 9.61
C GLU A 119 12.01 -15.53 9.47
N SER A 120 11.78 -14.24 9.24
CA SER A 120 12.83 -13.23 9.15
C SER A 120 13.61 -13.11 10.45
N VAL A 121 12.94 -13.23 11.60
CA VAL A 121 13.61 -13.28 12.92
C VAL A 121 14.47 -14.54 13.05
N LEU A 122 13.95 -15.71 12.66
CA LEU A 122 14.71 -16.96 12.70
C LEU A 122 15.93 -16.93 11.76
N ALA A 123 15.82 -16.25 10.62
CA ALA A 123 16.93 -16.08 9.67
C ALA A 123 17.99 -15.09 10.15
N THR A 124 17.68 -14.24 11.13
CA THR A 124 18.55 -13.15 11.62
C THR A 124 18.90 -13.30 13.10
N LEU A 125 18.86 -14.52 13.64
CA LEU A 125 19.14 -14.79 15.06
C LEU A 125 20.54 -14.34 15.49
N ASP A 126 21.52 -14.40 14.59
CA ASP A 126 22.91 -14.00 14.83
C ASP A 126 23.18 -12.51 14.58
N GLU A 127 22.23 -11.77 13.99
CA GLU A 127 22.36 -10.33 13.78
C GLU A 127 22.27 -9.57 15.12
N PRO A 128 23.05 -8.49 15.33
CA PRO A 128 22.96 -7.68 16.54
C PRO A 128 21.55 -7.11 16.75
N THR A 129 21.05 -7.16 18.00
CA THR A 129 19.69 -6.68 18.32
C THR A 129 19.53 -5.17 18.10
N ASP A 130 20.59 -4.40 18.29
CA ASP A 130 20.70 -2.96 18.01
C ASP A 130 21.19 -2.66 16.57
N GLY A 131 21.37 -3.71 15.75
CA GLY A 131 21.73 -3.59 14.35
C GLY A 131 20.61 -2.98 13.51
N ARG A 132 20.99 -2.38 12.37
CA ARG A 132 20.06 -1.69 11.46
C ARG A 132 18.95 -2.62 10.94
N LEU A 133 19.30 -3.85 10.56
CA LEU A 133 18.34 -4.82 10.01
C LEU A 133 17.29 -5.25 11.04
N VAL A 134 17.73 -5.67 12.23
CA VAL A 134 16.81 -6.07 13.31
C VAL A 134 15.94 -4.89 13.74
N SER A 135 16.53 -3.69 13.89
CA SER A 135 15.77 -2.48 14.20
C SER A 135 14.70 -2.17 13.16
N TRP A 136 15.01 -2.35 11.87
CA TRP A 136 14.05 -2.18 10.77
C TRP A 136 12.92 -3.22 10.81
N LEU A 137 13.24 -4.51 11.01
CA LEU A 137 12.24 -5.57 11.14
C LEU A 137 11.29 -5.31 12.32
N MET A 138 11.80 -4.79 13.45
CA MET A 138 11.00 -4.51 14.65
C MET A 138 10.18 -3.23 14.56
N ALA A 139 10.52 -2.31 13.65
CA ALA A 139 9.87 -1.02 13.52
C ALA A 139 8.38 -1.18 13.20
N ASN A 140 8.04 -2.04 12.25
CA ASN A 140 6.65 -2.35 11.89
C ASN A 140 6.50 -3.79 11.38
N PRO A 141 6.50 -4.80 12.29
CA PRO A 141 6.50 -6.22 11.92
C PRO A 141 5.41 -6.59 10.91
N VAL A 142 4.21 -6.03 11.11
CA VAL A 142 3.08 -6.15 10.21
C VAL A 142 2.48 -4.76 9.99
N GLN A 143 2.30 -4.41 8.72
CA GLN A 143 1.56 -3.24 8.26
C GLN A 143 0.48 -3.65 7.27
N ASP A 144 -0.38 -2.72 6.87
CA ASP A 144 -1.44 -3.01 5.89
C ASP A 144 -0.94 -3.00 4.45
N GLY A 145 0.05 -2.16 4.14
CA GLY A 145 0.54 -1.94 2.79
C GLY A 145 1.30 -3.13 2.20
N GLY A 146 1.24 -3.27 0.88
CA GLY A 146 1.89 -4.35 0.14
C GLY A 146 2.10 -3.99 -1.32
N GLN A 147 2.55 -4.98 -2.10
CA GLN A 147 2.95 -4.84 -3.50
C GLN A 147 2.18 -5.82 -4.38
N TRP A 148 2.28 -5.64 -5.70
CA TRP A 148 1.59 -6.48 -6.67
C TRP A 148 1.87 -7.98 -6.49
N ASP A 149 3.15 -8.40 -6.44
CA ASP A 149 3.49 -9.83 -6.29
C ASP A 149 3.00 -10.42 -4.95
N MET A 150 2.98 -9.60 -3.90
CA MET A 150 2.42 -9.99 -2.60
C MET A 150 0.91 -10.25 -2.69
N PHE A 151 0.20 -9.48 -3.53
CA PHE A 151 -1.23 -9.65 -3.76
C PHE A 151 -1.48 -10.92 -4.58
N VAL A 152 -0.69 -11.13 -5.63
CA VAL A 152 -0.72 -12.36 -6.44
C VAL A 152 -0.47 -13.60 -5.60
N ASN A 153 0.50 -13.57 -4.68
CA ASN A 153 0.76 -14.68 -3.76
C ASN A 153 -0.48 -15.06 -2.93
N LEU A 154 -1.21 -14.07 -2.42
CA LEU A 154 -2.44 -14.31 -1.64
C LEU A 154 -3.53 -14.92 -2.52
N VAL A 155 -3.76 -14.35 -3.69
CA VAL A 155 -4.78 -14.84 -4.63
C VAL A 155 -4.48 -16.26 -5.08
N ARG A 156 -3.23 -16.58 -5.43
CA ARG A 156 -2.83 -17.94 -5.83
C ARG A 156 -3.02 -18.93 -4.68
N LYS A 157 -2.61 -18.56 -3.47
CA LYS A 157 -2.64 -19.46 -2.32
C LYS A 157 -4.05 -19.66 -1.75
N TYR A 158 -4.89 -18.63 -1.77
CA TYR A 158 -6.16 -18.62 -1.05
C TYR A 158 -7.39 -18.37 -1.91
N GLY A 159 -7.24 -18.09 -3.20
CA GLY A 159 -8.35 -17.70 -4.06
C GLY A 159 -8.90 -16.31 -3.73
N VAL A 160 -10.14 -16.06 -4.13
CA VAL A 160 -10.90 -14.84 -3.79
C VAL A 160 -12.35 -15.22 -3.54
N VAL A 161 -13.08 -14.38 -2.80
CA VAL A 161 -14.50 -14.59 -2.53
C VAL A 161 -15.29 -13.31 -2.80
N PRO A 162 -16.59 -13.39 -3.11
CA PRO A 162 -17.50 -12.25 -3.12
C PRO A 162 -17.48 -11.49 -1.79
N LYS A 163 -17.69 -10.17 -1.84
CA LYS A 163 -17.74 -9.34 -0.62
C LYS A 163 -18.83 -9.78 0.36
N GLU A 164 -19.97 -10.26 -0.12
CA GLU A 164 -21.06 -10.75 0.74
C GLU A 164 -20.72 -12.03 1.51
N VAL A 165 -19.74 -12.81 1.02
CA VAL A 165 -19.30 -14.06 1.63
C VAL A 165 -18.36 -13.81 2.81
N MET A 166 -17.56 -12.74 2.74
CA MET A 166 -16.75 -12.26 3.87
C MET A 166 -16.80 -10.73 3.91
N PRO A 167 -17.79 -10.13 4.60
CA PRO A 167 -17.97 -8.69 4.63
C PRO A 167 -16.87 -8.00 5.45
N GLU A 168 -16.86 -6.67 5.38
CA GLU A 168 -16.00 -5.84 6.21
C GLU A 168 -16.39 -5.92 7.69
N THR A 169 -15.41 -5.80 8.58
CA THR A 169 -15.58 -5.63 10.03
C THR A 169 -15.17 -4.21 10.44
N GLU A 170 -15.34 -3.87 11.72
CA GLU A 170 -14.78 -2.63 12.28
C GLU A 170 -13.28 -2.55 11.99
N SER A 171 -12.54 -3.61 12.32
CA SER A 171 -11.09 -3.61 12.24
C SER A 171 -10.56 -3.75 10.82
N SER A 172 -11.33 -4.28 9.87
CA SER A 172 -10.95 -4.19 8.45
C SER A 172 -11.06 -2.74 7.94
N SER A 173 -12.05 -1.98 8.41
CA SER A 173 -12.25 -0.56 8.06
C SER A 173 -11.48 0.43 8.95
N SER A 174 -10.87 -0.01 10.04
CA SER A 174 -10.13 0.79 11.01
C SER A 174 -9.05 -0.07 11.69
N SER A 175 -7.95 -0.32 10.97
CA SER A 175 -6.99 -1.39 11.31
C SER A 175 -5.99 -1.06 12.42
N GLY A 176 -6.01 0.17 12.96
CA GLY A 176 -5.05 0.64 13.96
C GLY A 176 -4.95 -0.29 15.18
N THR A 177 -6.09 -0.60 15.81
CA THR A 177 -6.13 -1.46 17.00
C THR A 177 -5.63 -2.88 16.73
N LEU A 178 -6.02 -3.48 15.59
CA LEU A 178 -5.53 -4.81 15.18
C LEU A 178 -4.01 -4.80 15.02
N ASN A 179 -3.48 -3.82 14.27
CA ASN A 179 -2.05 -3.70 14.03
C ASN A 179 -1.27 -3.48 15.32
N ASP A 180 -1.76 -2.65 16.23
CA ASP A 180 -1.11 -2.38 17.51
C ASP A 180 -0.95 -3.67 18.35
N ARG A 181 -2.04 -4.44 18.49
CA ARG A 181 -2.03 -5.67 19.30
C ARG A 181 -1.21 -6.77 18.64
N LEU A 182 -1.33 -6.92 17.32
CA LEU A 182 -0.57 -7.91 16.58
C LEU A 182 0.94 -7.59 16.61
N ASN A 183 1.34 -6.34 16.35
CA ASN A 183 2.74 -5.93 16.40
C ASN A 183 3.34 -6.03 17.81
N TRP A 184 2.57 -5.74 18.86
CA TRP A 184 3.01 -5.98 20.24
C TRP A 184 3.38 -7.44 20.45
N LYS A 185 2.48 -8.36 20.06
CA LYS A 185 2.71 -9.80 20.25
C LYS A 185 3.85 -10.34 19.39
N LEU A 186 3.99 -9.86 18.15
CA LEU A 186 5.10 -10.25 17.27
C LEU A 186 6.46 -9.82 17.82
N ARG A 187 6.57 -8.63 18.41
CA ARG A 187 7.81 -8.18 19.07
C ARG A 187 8.13 -9.03 20.30
N GLU A 188 7.12 -9.38 21.11
CA GLU A 188 7.28 -10.33 22.22
C GLU A 188 7.82 -11.68 21.74
N PHE A 189 7.22 -12.23 20.67
CA PHE A 189 7.67 -13.48 20.06
C PHE A 189 9.10 -13.40 19.51
N ALA A 190 9.48 -12.29 18.88
CA ALA A 190 10.84 -12.09 18.42
C ALA A 190 11.85 -12.11 19.58
N CYS A 191 11.53 -11.43 20.69
CA CYS A 191 12.34 -11.45 21.91
C CYS A 191 12.46 -12.87 22.48
N ASP A 192 11.37 -13.64 22.49
CA ASP A 192 11.38 -15.02 22.98
C ASP A 192 12.23 -15.95 22.13
N LEU A 193 12.10 -15.88 20.80
CA LEU A 193 12.88 -16.70 19.87
C LEU A 193 14.37 -16.40 19.98
N ARG A 194 14.74 -15.11 20.02
CA ARG A 194 16.15 -14.69 20.15
C ARG A 194 16.76 -15.07 21.50
N ARG A 195 16.01 -14.91 22.61
CA ARG A 195 16.46 -15.37 23.94
C ARG A 195 16.64 -16.88 24.01
N ALA A 196 15.71 -17.64 23.43
CA ALA A 196 15.82 -19.09 23.36
C ALA A 196 17.04 -19.53 22.53
N HIS A 197 17.28 -18.89 21.38
CA HIS A 197 18.48 -19.11 20.58
C HIS A 197 19.77 -18.83 21.36
N ALA A 198 19.86 -17.66 22.02
CA ALA A 198 21.00 -17.29 22.86
C ALA A 198 21.22 -18.25 24.05
N SER A 199 20.18 -18.95 24.49
CA SER A 199 20.24 -19.98 25.54
C SER A 199 20.58 -21.38 24.99
N GLY A 200 20.89 -21.52 23.70
CA GLY A 200 21.26 -22.78 23.06
C GLY A 200 20.09 -23.67 22.64
N ALA A 201 18.88 -23.12 22.49
CA ALA A 201 17.75 -23.89 21.97
C ALA A 201 17.99 -24.36 20.53
N SER A 202 17.65 -25.62 20.24
CA SER A 202 17.76 -26.18 18.89
C SER A 202 16.81 -25.52 17.90
N ALA A 203 17.14 -25.58 16.60
CA ALA A 203 16.27 -25.11 15.52
C ALA A 203 14.86 -25.72 15.64
N ASP A 204 14.74 -27.04 15.88
CA ASP A 204 13.45 -27.72 16.04
C ASP A 204 12.62 -27.16 17.21
N THR A 205 13.28 -26.79 18.31
CA THR A 205 12.62 -26.16 19.46
C THR A 205 12.06 -24.79 19.08
N LEU A 206 12.84 -23.98 18.35
CA LEU A 206 12.39 -22.67 17.87
C LEU A 206 11.24 -22.79 16.86
N ARG A 207 11.29 -23.78 15.96
CA ARG A 207 10.23 -24.07 15.00
C ARG A 207 8.93 -24.48 15.70
N SER A 208 9.01 -25.36 16.70
CA SER A 208 7.86 -25.77 17.51
C SER A 208 7.23 -24.58 18.26
N ARG A 209 8.06 -23.67 18.81
CA ARG A 209 7.57 -22.44 19.43
C ARG A 209 6.87 -21.54 18.42
N LYS A 210 7.45 -21.32 17.24
CA LYS A 210 6.83 -20.52 16.15
C LYS A 210 5.45 -21.05 15.79
N SER A 211 5.29 -22.37 15.68
CA SER A 211 3.97 -22.98 15.38
C SER A 211 2.90 -22.64 16.43
N LYS A 212 3.27 -22.58 17.72
CA LYS A 212 2.35 -22.14 18.78
C LYS A 212 2.07 -20.64 18.72
N MET A 213 3.10 -19.83 18.46
CA MET A 213 2.97 -18.39 18.26
C MET A 213 1.99 -18.05 17.12
N MET A 214 2.02 -18.82 16.04
CA MET A 214 1.08 -18.65 14.92
C MET A 214 -0.38 -18.98 15.27
N GLN A 215 -0.64 -19.83 16.27
CA GLN A 215 -2.01 -20.04 16.76
C GLN A 215 -2.56 -18.79 17.44
N ASP A 216 -1.72 -18.07 18.20
CA ASP A 216 -2.10 -16.81 18.83
C ASP A 216 -2.30 -15.70 17.77
N VAL A 217 -1.43 -15.65 16.76
CA VAL A 217 -1.60 -14.75 15.59
C VAL A 217 -2.95 -14.99 14.93
N TYR A 218 -3.24 -16.25 14.56
CA TYR A 218 -4.50 -16.60 13.91
C TYR A 218 -5.70 -16.21 14.77
N ARG A 219 -5.65 -16.48 16.09
CA ARG A 219 -6.69 -16.10 17.03
C ARG A 219 -6.94 -14.58 17.05
N ILE A 220 -5.87 -13.77 17.12
CA ILE A 220 -5.99 -12.30 17.08
C ILE A 220 -6.67 -11.87 15.77
N VAL A 221 -6.17 -12.34 14.63
CA VAL A 221 -6.68 -11.91 13.31
C VAL A 221 -8.14 -12.34 13.12
N ALA A 222 -8.49 -13.59 13.48
CA ALA A 222 -9.86 -14.10 13.38
C ALA A 222 -10.86 -13.38 14.28
N ILE A 223 -10.46 -13.00 15.50
CA ILE A 223 -11.31 -12.20 16.40
C ILE A 223 -11.62 -10.82 15.78
N HIS A 224 -10.67 -10.21 15.09
CA HIS A 224 -10.84 -8.87 14.50
C HIS A 224 -11.54 -8.89 13.13
N LEU A 225 -11.28 -9.89 12.30
CA LEU A 225 -11.65 -9.89 10.88
C LEU A 225 -12.71 -10.95 10.52
N GLY A 226 -13.05 -11.85 11.45
CA GLY A 226 -13.85 -13.03 11.17
C GLY A 226 -13.02 -14.17 10.58
N GLU A 227 -13.50 -15.40 10.72
CA GLU A 227 -12.87 -16.57 10.13
C GLU A 227 -13.17 -16.63 8.61
N PRO A 228 -12.16 -16.82 7.75
CA PRO A 228 -12.38 -16.90 6.31
C PRO A 228 -13.15 -18.18 5.95
N PRO A 229 -14.14 -18.11 5.04
CA PRO A 229 -14.88 -19.28 4.62
C PRO A 229 -14.02 -20.22 3.78
N THR A 230 -14.16 -21.53 4.01
CA THR A 230 -13.52 -22.58 3.21
C THR A 230 -14.38 -23.02 2.03
N GLU A 231 -15.70 -22.91 2.17
CA GLU A 231 -16.71 -23.15 1.14
C GLU A 231 -17.93 -22.25 1.37
N PHE A 232 -18.66 -21.94 0.30
CA PHE A 232 -19.87 -21.12 0.36
C PHE A 232 -20.82 -21.42 -0.80
N LEU A 233 -22.13 -21.24 -0.58
CA LEU A 233 -23.12 -21.32 -1.65
C LEU A 233 -23.05 -20.04 -2.50
N TRP A 234 -22.76 -20.17 -3.80
CA TRP A 234 -22.76 -19.04 -4.72
C TRP A 234 -23.97 -19.04 -5.65
N GLN A 235 -24.66 -17.90 -5.69
CA GLN A 235 -25.81 -17.64 -6.54
C GLN A 235 -25.98 -16.14 -6.75
N TRP A 236 -26.42 -15.74 -7.94
CA TRP A 236 -26.60 -14.32 -8.26
C TRP A 236 -27.77 -14.11 -9.22
N ARG A 237 -28.19 -12.85 -9.37
CA ARG A 237 -29.03 -12.42 -10.48
C ARG A 237 -28.21 -11.50 -11.37
N ASP A 238 -28.21 -11.75 -12.66
CA ASP A 238 -27.53 -10.88 -13.62
C ASP A 238 -28.35 -9.61 -13.90
N LYS A 239 -27.78 -8.70 -14.70
CA LYS A 239 -28.46 -7.45 -15.09
C LYS A 239 -29.73 -7.67 -15.92
N ASP A 240 -29.90 -8.85 -16.51
CA ASP A 240 -31.10 -9.28 -17.24
C ASP A 240 -32.14 -9.93 -16.31
N LYS A 241 -31.88 -9.91 -14.99
CA LYS A 241 -32.71 -10.46 -13.90
C LYS A 241 -32.82 -11.99 -13.91
N VAL A 242 -31.97 -12.68 -14.66
CA VAL A 242 -31.89 -14.15 -14.71
C VAL A 242 -31.17 -14.65 -13.46
N PHE A 243 -31.73 -15.68 -12.83
CA PHE A 243 -31.12 -16.30 -11.65
C PHE A 243 -30.09 -17.36 -12.07
N HIS A 244 -28.93 -17.31 -11.44
CA HIS A 244 -27.82 -18.24 -11.63
C HIS A 244 -27.39 -18.84 -10.29
N ARG A 245 -26.83 -20.06 -10.32
CA ARG A 245 -26.31 -20.75 -9.14
C ARG A 245 -25.13 -21.63 -9.54
N ASP A 246 -24.04 -21.54 -8.79
CA ASP A 246 -22.85 -22.40 -8.94
C ASP A 246 -22.68 -23.37 -7.74
N GLY A 247 -23.72 -23.54 -6.92
CA GLY A 247 -23.70 -24.48 -5.81
C GLY A 247 -22.71 -24.08 -4.71
N VAL A 248 -22.27 -25.06 -3.92
CA VAL A 248 -21.26 -24.86 -2.87
C VAL A 248 -19.88 -24.98 -3.50
N ILE A 249 -19.10 -23.91 -3.43
CA ILE A 249 -17.78 -23.80 -4.06
C ILE A 249 -16.75 -23.27 -3.06
N THR A 250 -15.48 -23.54 -3.34
CA THR A 250 -14.35 -22.98 -2.59
C THR A 250 -13.93 -21.62 -3.13
N PRO A 251 -13.14 -20.82 -2.38
CA PRO A 251 -12.52 -19.60 -2.89
C PRO A 251 -11.68 -19.79 -4.18
N HIS A 252 -11.02 -20.94 -4.33
CA HIS A 252 -10.27 -21.27 -5.54
C HIS A 252 -11.16 -21.61 -6.72
N ASP A 253 -12.26 -22.33 -6.47
CA ASP A 253 -13.27 -22.59 -7.50
C ASP A 253 -13.90 -21.28 -7.98
N PHE A 254 -14.21 -20.37 -7.05
CA PHE A 254 -14.75 -19.06 -7.40
C PHE A 254 -13.76 -18.24 -8.26
N LEU A 255 -12.49 -18.17 -7.86
CA LEU A 255 -11.44 -17.52 -8.67
C LEU A 255 -11.40 -18.10 -10.09
N ARG A 256 -11.33 -19.43 -10.22
CA ARG A 256 -11.18 -20.11 -11.50
C ARG A 256 -12.42 -20.00 -12.40
N ASN A 257 -13.61 -20.11 -11.83
CA ASN A 257 -14.87 -20.15 -12.59
C ASN A 257 -15.39 -18.75 -12.92
N HIS A 258 -15.17 -17.76 -12.04
CA HIS A 258 -15.85 -16.46 -12.13
C HIS A 258 -14.93 -15.27 -12.34
N VAL A 259 -13.61 -15.41 -12.18
CA VAL A 259 -12.66 -14.29 -12.27
C VAL A 259 -11.57 -14.62 -13.30
N PRO A 260 -11.85 -14.46 -14.61
CA PRO A 260 -10.92 -14.88 -15.67
C PRO A 260 -9.73 -13.92 -15.79
N VAL A 261 -8.74 -14.09 -14.92
CA VAL A 261 -7.50 -13.31 -14.88
C VAL A 261 -6.29 -14.23 -14.98
N ASP A 262 -5.38 -13.90 -15.89
CA ASP A 262 -4.08 -14.56 -15.98
C ASP A 262 -3.06 -13.76 -15.16
N LEU A 263 -2.70 -14.29 -14.00
CA LEU A 263 -1.75 -13.66 -13.09
C LEU A 263 -0.31 -13.76 -13.61
N ASP A 264 0.00 -14.79 -14.41
CA ASP A 264 1.34 -15.04 -14.93
C ASP A 264 1.67 -14.12 -16.11
N ALA A 265 0.63 -13.59 -16.77
CA ALA A 265 0.75 -12.60 -17.84
C ALA A 265 1.04 -11.16 -17.34
N MET A 266 1.06 -10.91 -16.03
CA MET A 266 1.25 -9.57 -15.46
C MET A 266 2.68 -9.37 -14.95
N VAL A 267 3.25 -8.18 -15.21
CA VAL A 267 4.59 -7.79 -14.75
C VAL A 267 4.54 -6.43 -14.07
N CYS A 268 5.33 -6.25 -13.01
CA CYS A 268 5.43 -4.97 -12.32
C CYS A 268 6.56 -4.12 -12.91
N LEU A 269 6.18 -2.99 -13.53
CA LEU A 269 7.11 -1.99 -14.04
C LEU A 269 7.30 -0.89 -12.98
N ILE A 270 8.54 -0.45 -12.77
CA ILE A 270 8.85 0.72 -11.95
C ILE A 270 9.63 1.75 -12.77
N HIS A 271 9.64 2.99 -12.29
CA HIS A 271 10.50 4.05 -12.79
C HIS A 271 11.24 4.70 -11.63
N CYS A 272 12.44 4.22 -11.36
CA CYS A 272 13.35 4.67 -10.31
C CYS A 272 14.63 5.20 -10.98
N PRO A 273 14.73 6.50 -11.28
CA PRO A 273 15.83 7.05 -12.09
C PRO A 273 17.09 7.33 -11.27
N THR A 274 17.49 6.43 -10.36
CA THR A 274 18.68 6.61 -9.51
C THR A 274 19.88 5.85 -10.06
N ASP A 275 21.10 6.36 -9.83
CA ASP A 275 22.34 5.73 -10.30
C ASP A 275 22.51 4.27 -9.81
N GLN A 276 21.95 3.95 -8.64
CA GLN A 276 22.02 2.61 -8.05
C GLN A 276 21.04 1.62 -8.69
N THR A 277 20.05 2.11 -9.45
CA THR A 277 19.02 1.27 -10.08
C THR A 277 18.96 1.53 -11.59
N PRO A 278 20.00 1.19 -12.38
CA PRO A 278 19.94 1.34 -13.83
C PRO A 278 18.73 0.63 -14.46
N PHE A 279 18.16 1.24 -15.51
CA PHE A 279 17.02 0.69 -16.24
C PHE A 279 17.32 -0.65 -16.94
N ASN A 280 16.26 -1.33 -17.36
CA ASN A 280 16.26 -2.65 -18.02
C ASN A 280 16.89 -3.75 -17.16
N ARG A 281 16.67 -3.67 -15.84
CA ARG A 281 17.08 -4.67 -14.87
C ARG A 281 15.95 -5.01 -13.91
N LEU A 282 15.98 -6.24 -13.40
CA LEU A 282 15.07 -6.69 -12.37
C LEU A 282 15.66 -6.39 -10.99
N TYR A 283 14.80 -5.88 -10.11
CA TYR A 283 15.12 -5.59 -8.72
C TYR A 283 14.14 -6.32 -7.80
N THR A 284 14.63 -6.65 -6.62
CA THR A 284 13.81 -7.07 -5.48
C THR A 284 14.25 -6.28 -4.25
N ILE A 285 13.46 -6.35 -3.18
CA ILE A 285 13.78 -5.71 -1.91
C ILE A 285 13.85 -6.81 -0.86
N ASP A 286 15.02 -6.98 -0.25
CA ASP A 286 15.23 -7.99 0.79
C ASP A 286 14.23 -7.80 1.94
N TYR A 287 13.71 -8.93 2.44
CA TYR A 287 12.69 -8.98 3.50
C TYR A 287 11.35 -8.29 3.17
N LEU A 288 11.11 -7.85 1.93
CA LEU A 288 9.79 -7.42 1.47
C LEU A 288 8.99 -8.60 0.93
N GLY A 289 8.04 -9.10 1.72
CA GLY A 289 7.18 -10.21 1.34
C GLY A 289 6.05 -10.46 2.34
N ASN A 290 5.20 -11.43 2.04
CA ASN A 290 4.13 -11.88 2.92
C ASN A 290 4.02 -13.42 2.98
N VAL A 291 3.96 -14.11 1.85
CA VAL A 291 3.83 -15.57 1.82
C VAL A 291 5.20 -16.23 1.77
N VAL A 292 5.57 -16.98 2.81
CA VAL A 292 6.82 -17.75 2.84
C VAL A 292 6.77 -18.84 1.77
N GLY A 293 7.78 -18.88 0.90
CA GLY A 293 7.83 -19.77 -0.26
C GLY A 293 6.97 -19.33 -1.45
N GLY A 294 6.31 -18.17 -1.35
CA GLY A 294 5.67 -17.51 -2.48
C GLY A 294 6.69 -16.79 -3.39
N ASP A 295 6.18 -16.12 -4.41
CA ASP A 295 7.01 -15.29 -5.28
C ASP A 295 7.59 -14.10 -4.52
N ILE A 296 8.85 -13.78 -4.82
CA ILE A 296 9.47 -12.54 -4.39
C ILE A 296 8.85 -11.35 -5.13
N VAL A 297 8.96 -10.16 -4.55
CA VAL A 297 8.60 -8.92 -5.27
C VAL A 297 9.62 -8.66 -6.37
N ARG A 298 9.13 -8.46 -7.61
CA ARG A 298 9.98 -8.25 -8.79
C ARG A 298 9.60 -6.95 -9.47
N TYR A 299 10.57 -6.07 -9.63
CA TYR A 299 10.40 -4.83 -10.35
C TYR A 299 11.30 -4.77 -11.58
N LEU A 300 10.71 -4.60 -12.76
CA LEU A 300 11.47 -4.22 -13.94
C LEU A 300 11.59 -2.71 -13.99
N ASN A 301 12.78 -2.17 -13.75
CA ASN A 301 12.98 -0.72 -13.83
C ASN A 301 13.08 -0.28 -15.29
N VAL A 302 12.22 0.64 -15.70
CA VAL A 302 12.11 1.10 -17.09
C VAL A 302 12.04 2.62 -17.17
N GLU A 303 12.32 3.14 -18.35
CA GLU A 303 12.02 4.53 -18.70
C GLU A 303 10.52 4.83 -18.54
N CYS A 304 10.18 6.04 -18.10
CA CYS A 304 8.78 6.41 -17.86
C CYS A 304 7.92 6.34 -19.13
N SER A 305 8.53 6.60 -20.30
CA SER A 305 7.86 6.45 -21.61
C SER A 305 7.37 5.03 -21.87
N VAL A 306 8.15 4.01 -21.48
CA VAL A 306 7.77 2.60 -21.64
C VAL A 306 6.58 2.26 -20.75
N MET A 307 6.61 2.70 -19.48
CA MET A 307 5.49 2.51 -18.55
C MET A 307 4.20 3.18 -19.05
N LYS A 308 4.30 4.42 -19.55
CA LYS A 308 3.16 5.14 -20.14
C LYS A 308 2.61 4.40 -21.37
N GLN A 309 3.48 3.94 -22.26
CA GLN A 309 3.08 3.21 -23.46
C GLN A 309 2.36 1.90 -23.11
N ALA A 310 2.88 1.12 -22.15
CA ALA A 310 2.24 -0.10 -21.68
C ALA A 310 0.83 0.18 -21.10
N ALA A 311 0.71 1.22 -20.28
CA ALA A 311 -0.59 1.62 -19.71
C ALA A 311 -1.59 2.07 -20.80
N ILE A 312 -1.14 2.83 -21.80
CA ILE A 312 -1.98 3.27 -22.93
C ILE A 312 -2.54 2.08 -23.69
N GLU A 313 -1.70 1.12 -24.08
CA GLU A 313 -2.16 -0.06 -24.83
C GLU A 313 -3.11 -0.93 -23.99
N GLN A 314 -2.82 -1.10 -22.70
CA GLN A 314 -3.72 -1.84 -21.79
C GLN A 314 -5.11 -1.16 -21.66
N ILE A 315 -5.16 0.17 -21.58
CA ILE A 315 -6.42 0.93 -21.51
C ILE A 315 -7.21 0.83 -22.83
N LYS A 316 -6.54 0.88 -23.99
CA LYS A 316 -7.19 0.70 -25.30
C LYS A 316 -7.83 -0.68 -25.46
N GLU A 317 -7.33 -1.67 -24.75
CA GLU A 317 -7.90 -3.02 -24.68
C GLU A 317 -8.99 -3.16 -23.58
N GLU A 318 -9.48 -2.04 -23.04
CA GLU A 318 -10.47 -2.01 -21.96
C GLU A 318 -10.00 -2.71 -20.67
N ARG A 319 -8.68 -2.80 -20.44
CA ARG A 319 -8.11 -3.39 -19.24
C ARG A 319 -7.62 -2.29 -18.29
N PRO A 320 -8.01 -2.34 -16.99
CA PRO A 320 -7.58 -1.34 -16.02
C PRO A 320 -6.12 -1.57 -15.63
N VAL A 321 -5.42 -0.51 -15.23
CA VAL A 321 -3.99 -0.56 -14.86
C VAL A 321 -3.84 -0.33 -13.36
N TRP A 322 -3.27 -1.31 -12.65
CA TRP A 322 -2.83 -1.12 -11.27
C TRP A 322 -1.56 -0.26 -11.27
N PHE A 323 -1.51 0.79 -10.45
CA PHE A 323 -0.30 1.61 -10.34
C PHE A 323 -0.10 2.12 -8.91
N GLY A 324 1.16 2.28 -8.52
CA GLY A 324 1.57 2.93 -7.27
C GLY A 324 2.08 4.34 -7.51
N CYS A 325 1.76 5.26 -6.61
CA CYS A 325 2.26 6.63 -6.63
C CYS A 325 2.29 7.24 -5.21
N ASP A 326 3.03 8.33 -5.02
CA ASP A 326 2.91 9.16 -3.82
C ASP A 326 1.71 10.10 -3.96
N VAL A 327 0.52 9.57 -3.64
CA VAL A 327 -0.76 10.26 -3.83
C VAL A 327 -0.89 11.56 -3.02
N GLY A 328 -0.06 11.78 -2.01
CA GLY A 328 -0.11 12.99 -1.20
C GLY A 328 0.48 14.23 -1.87
N LYS A 329 1.30 14.03 -2.91
CA LYS A 329 2.06 15.08 -3.61
C LYS A 329 1.22 15.72 -4.70
N GLU A 330 1.20 17.05 -4.72
CA GLU A 330 0.51 17.86 -5.74
C GLU A 330 -0.92 17.38 -6.05
N PHE A 331 -1.63 17.00 -4.97
CA PHE A 331 -2.98 16.44 -5.00
C PHE A 331 -3.97 17.28 -4.19
N ASP A 332 -5.12 17.56 -4.80
CA ASP A 332 -6.32 18.05 -4.14
C ASP A 332 -7.38 16.94 -4.10
N ARG A 333 -7.76 16.54 -2.88
CA ARG A 333 -8.65 15.41 -2.64
C ARG A 333 -10.10 15.70 -3.01
N ASP A 334 -10.57 16.91 -2.75
CA ASP A 334 -11.97 17.27 -2.92
C ASP A 334 -12.29 17.49 -4.40
N LEU A 335 -11.33 18.03 -5.16
CA LEU A 335 -11.42 18.17 -6.61
C LEU A 335 -11.02 16.89 -7.36
N GLY A 336 -10.28 15.97 -6.72
CA GLY A 336 -9.79 14.75 -7.36
C GLY A 336 -8.73 15.01 -8.43
N LEU A 337 -7.88 16.03 -8.22
CA LEU A 337 -6.90 16.49 -9.22
C LEU A 337 -5.47 16.21 -8.75
N MET A 338 -4.68 15.59 -9.63
CA MET A 338 -3.25 15.33 -9.45
C MET A 338 -2.48 15.99 -10.61
N ASP A 339 -1.82 17.11 -10.35
CA ASP A 339 -1.06 17.86 -11.38
C ASP A 339 0.13 18.55 -10.70
N PRO A 340 1.38 18.38 -11.19
CA PRO A 340 2.56 19.04 -10.62
C PRO A 340 2.47 20.57 -10.51
N GLU A 341 1.59 21.22 -11.29
CA GLU A 341 1.34 22.66 -11.30
C GLU A 341 0.07 23.06 -10.51
N LEU A 342 -0.54 22.12 -9.77
CA LEU A 342 -1.80 22.34 -9.06
C LEU A 342 -1.68 23.40 -7.97
N PHE A 343 -0.51 23.55 -7.36
CA PHE A 343 -0.24 24.52 -6.32
C PHE A 343 0.90 25.47 -6.69
N ASP A 344 0.64 26.77 -6.61
CA ASP A 344 1.61 27.84 -6.85
C ASP A 344 2.35 28.19 -5.55
N TYR A 345 3.20 27.27 -5.07
CA TYR A 345 4.01 27.52 -3.88
C TYR A 345 5.09 28.59 -4.10
N GLU A 346 5.61 28.70 -5.32
CA GLU A 346 6.61 29.72 -5.67
C GLU A 346 6.01 31.12 -5.58
N GLY A 347 4.77 31.31 -6.02
CA GLY A 347 4.02 32.56 -5.84
C GLY A 347 3.80 32.95 -4.38
N ILE A 348 3.84 31.99 -3.45
CA ILE A 348 3.71 32.23 -2.01
C ILE A 348 5.07 32.48 -1.35
N TYR A 349 6.02 31.55 -1.54
CA TYR A 349 7.30 31.55 -0.85
C TYR A 349 8.37 32.41 -1.52
N GLY A 350 8.22 32.70 -2.82
CA GLY A 350 9.21 33.43 -3.61
C GLY A 350 10.37 32.60 -4.13
N PHE A 351 10.30 31.28 -4.00
CA PHE A 351 11.28 30.34 -4.51
C PHE A 351 10.62 29.00 -4.82
N GLY A 352 11.17 28.29 -5.80
CA GLY A 352 10.74 26.94 -6.18
C GLY A 352 11.46 25.83 -5.41
N PHE A 353 11.00 24.60 -5.59
CA PHE A 353 11.60 23.38 -5.04
C PHE A 353 12.26 22.57 -6.15
N GLY A 354 13.60 22.58 -6.21
CA GLY A 354 14.38 22.10 -7.37
C GLY A 354 14.74 20.61 -7.36
N MET A 355 14.08 19.77 -6.56
CA MET A 355 14.36 18.33 -6.57
C MET A 355 13.78 17.68 -7.83
N ASN A 356 14.54 16.79 -8.44
CA ASN A 356 14.01 15.87 -9.45
C ASN A 356 13.58 14.56 -8.76
N LYS A 357 13.22 13.54 -9.57
CA LYS A 357 12.74 12.26 -9.04
C LYS A 357 13.84 11.37 -8.41
N ALA A 358 15.11 11.55 -8.80
CA ALA A 358 16.23 10.69 -8.45
C ALA A 358 16.78 10.93 -7.03
#